data_AF-A0A8D2L1K2-F1
#
_entry.id   AF-A0A8D2L1K2-F1
#
_cell.length_a   1.000
_cell.length_b   1.000
_cell.length_c   1.000
_cell.angle_alpha   90.00
_cell.angle_beta   90.00
_cell.angle_gamma   90.00
#
_symmetry.space_group_name_H-M   'P 1'
#
loop_
_entity.id
_entity.type
_entity.pdbx_description
1 polymer ?
#
loop_
_entity_poly.entity_id
_entity_poly.type
_entity_poly.pdbx_seq_one_letter_code
_entity_poly.pdbx_strand_id
1 'polypeptide(L)'
;MNHDNSKKSSGKPLLDHSDSQDSLDELSMNDYWKELEIINETRSDNNEEQEAVVVKEPDEGELEEEWLKEAGLSNLFGDTAGDSQESIVVLTTLTRTQAAAVQKRVETVTQTMRKKNKQYQVPDVRDIFKQQNESNEKKTVNELRPVRTKENKDETQEEQNEALHQHTGDIIPREDVPMTEMDINLEVSFSEQAAGLKDDPSGMVPKGKDDDTLLPNYRLPKDKTGTTRVGDLAPQDMKKIHVLALIELTALFDIFGIELKPQKAIKNKIKESGLFGVPLSVLLEQDQKRVPGIKVPLVFQKLISQIEEGKLETEGLLRIPGVAARIKNLYQELEAKFYEGTFNWENVKQHDAASLLKLFIRELPQPLLTVEYLKAFQDVQKLPKKKQQLQALNLLVLLLPEVNRDTLKALLEFLQRVIDHRDENKMNLKNVAMVMTPNLFMFHGLGYKTIEQNEFVMAAGTAGVMGFMIKFQNLLWTIPTFLVNQVRKQNTESQKKERKEKAMRKLLKKMAYDREKHEKQDKSSSDLKCVIRVQAPHLSKVSMAIQLTEELKASDIVGRFLSQKRYMPACLPFFLPSERCLDDDTYMKALYQLNPNAEWVIKSKNC
;
A
#
# COMPACT_ATOMS: atom_id res chain seq x y z
N MET A 1 32.02 50.76 50.19
CA MET A 1 30.89 49.85 49.93
C MET A 1 31.50 48.47 49.69
N ASN A 2 31.74 47.70 50.75
CA ASN A 2 30.90 46.59 51.26
C ASN A 2 30.78 45.46 50.20
N HIS A 3 31.09 44.18 50.42
CA HIS A 3 31.49 43.39 51.60
C HIS A 3 32.12 42.07 51.12
N ASP A 4 32.91 41.46 52.02
CA ASP A 4 33.33 40.05 52.10
C ASP A 4 32.29 38.99 51.73
N ASN A 5 32.72 37.86 51.14
CA ASN A 5 32.87 36.62 51.92
C ASN A 5 33.48 35.45 51.12
N SER A 6 34.56 34.93 51.68
CA SER A 6 35.08 33.58 51.45
C SER A 6 34.25 32.56 52.23
N LYS A 7 33.94 31.40 51.62
CA LYS A 7 33.79 30.11 52.34
C LYS A 7 33.88 28.92 51.37
N LYS A 8 34.99 28.19 51.45
CA LYS A 8 35.08 26.76 51.13
C LYS A 8 34.46 25.97 52.30
N SER A 9 33.59 25.01 52.01
CA SER A 9 33.32 23.86 52.88
C SER A 9 33.05 22.61 52.04
N SER A 10 33.62 21.50 52.50
CA SER A 10 33.82 20.20 51.87
C SER A 10 32.74 19.15 52.18
N GLY A 11 32.46 18.27 51.20
CA GLY A 11 31.92 16.89 51.35
C GLY A 11 30.40 16.78 51.52
N LYS A 12 29.62 15.87 50.89
CA LYS A 12 29.81 14.61 50.15
C LYS A 12 28.52 14.35 49.29
N PRO A 13 28.44 13.32 48.41
CA PRO A 13 27.75 13.40 47.12
C PRO A 13 26.28 12.91 47.13
N LEU A 14 25.48 13.38 46.18
CA LEU A 14 24.22 12.72 45.78
C LEU A 14 24.35 12.19 44.35
N LEU A 15 24.59 10.88 44.29
CA LEU A 15 24.04 9.89 43.36
C LEU A 15 23.81 10.33 41.91
N ASP A 16 24.77 9.86 41.11
CA ASP A 16 24.77 9.65 39.66
C ASP A 16 23.47 8.96 39.20
N HIS A 17 22.59 9.71 38.52
CA HIS A 17 21.52 9.13 37.71
C HIS A 17 22.00 9.07 36.27
N SER A 18 22.73 7.99 35.96
CA SER A 18 22.74 7.24 34.69
C SER A 18 22.10 7.93 33.48
N ASP A 19 22.78 8.94 32.91
CA ASP A 19 22.50 9.53 31.58
C ASP A 19 22.88 8.59 30.40
N SER A 20 23.02 7.28 30.62
CA SER A 20 23.56 6.36 29.62
C SER A 20 22.51 5.47 28.92
N GLN A 21 21.20 5.68 29.15
CA GLN A 21 20.14 4.93 28.46
C GLN A 21 19.33 5.78 27.47
N ASP A 22 19.11 7.07 27.71
CA ASP A 22 18.47 7.97 26.73
C ASP A 22 19.43 8.34 25.57
N SER A 23 20.75 8.23 25.78
CA SER A 23 21.77 8.56 24.78
C SER A 23 21.97 7.48 23.69
N LEU A 24 21.41 6.28 23.85
CA LEU A 24 21.59 5.20 22.87
C LEU A 24 20.55 5.23 21.74
N ASP A 25 19.39 5.87 21.95
CA ASP A 25 18.37 6.11 20.92
C ASP A 25 18.59 7.44 20.15
N GLU A 26 19.37 8.37 20.70
CA GLU A 26 19.85 9.58 20.01
C GLU A 26 20.90 9.29 18.91
N LEU A 27 21.36 8.04 18.77
CA LEU A 27 22.36 7.63 17.78
C LEU A 27 21.76 6.71 16.69
N SER A 28 21.27 7.24 15.56
CA SER A 28 21.07 8.64 15.25
C SER A 28 20.02 8.75 14.16
N MET A 29 18.90 9.43 14.47
CA MET A 29 18.01 10.01 13.46
C MET A 29 18.69 11.12 12.64
N ASN A 30 19.98 11.39 12.90
CA ASN A 30 20.79 12.42 12.25
C ASN A 30 20.72 12.39 10.73
N ASP A 31 20.79 11.21 10.11
CA ASP A 31 20.72 11.10 8.65
C ASP A 31 19.35 11.57 8.10
N TYR A 32 18.27 11.31 8.84
CA TYR A 32 16.94 11.80 8.51
C TYR A 32 16.84 13.32 8.67
N TRP A 33 17.26 13.86 9.82
CA TRP A 33 17.19 15.30 10.09
C TRP A 33 18.11 16.13 9.19
N LYS A 34 19.31 15.63 8.87
CA LYS A 34 20.20 16.25 7.87
C LYS A 34 19.57 16.28 6.49
N GLU A 35 18.92 15.19 6.09
CA GLU A 35 18.20 15.19 4.81
C GLU A 35 17.05 16.20 4.82
N LEU A 36 16.33 16.34 5.94
CA LEU A 36 15.30 17.38 6.09
C LEU A 36 15.85 18.79 5.97
N GLU A 37 17.00 19.06 6.58
CA GLU A 37 17.69 20.34 6.47
C GLU A 37 18.04 20.65 5.00
N ILE A 38 18.64 19.68 4.29
CA ILE A 38 18.94 19.79 2.85
C ILE A 38 17.66 20.07 2.04
N ILE A 39 16.56 19.38 2.35
CA ILE A 39 15.27 19.61 1.68
C ILE A 39 14.77 21.04 1.91
N ASN A 40 14.85 21.54 3.13
CA ASN A 40 14.42 22.90 3.47
C ASN A 40 15.30 23.96 2.80
N GLU A 41 16.62 23.77 2.76
CA GLU A 41 17.55 24.66 2.06
C GLU A 41 17.26 24.74 0.55
N THR A 42 17.07 23.59 -0.11
CA THR A 42 16.74 23.57 -1.55
C THR A 42 15.39 24.22 -1.87
N ARG A 43 14.49 24.32 -0.89
CA ARG A 43 13.17 24.95 -1.05
C ARG A 43 13.24 26.47 -0.94
N SER A 44 14.04 27.01 -0.02
CA SER A 44 14.17 28.45 0.18
C SER A 44 14.62 29.21 -1.09
N ASP A 45 15.31 28.51 -2.00
CA ASP A 45 15.74 29.05 -3.30
C ASP A 45 14.62 29.12 -4.37
N ASN A 46 13.48 28.44 -4.16
CA ASN A 46 12.40 28.25 -5.15
C ASN A 46 11.05 28.90 -4.75
N ASN A 47 11.04 29.83 -3.79
CA ASN A 47 9.82 30.42 -3.23
C ASN A 47 8.98 31.21 -4.26
N GLU A 48 8.01 30.54 -4.90
CA GLU A 48 6.73 31.15 -5.21
C GLU A 48 5.80 30.93 -4.00
N GLU A 49 5.42 32.00 -3.32
CA GLU A 49 4.39 31.97 -2.27
C GLU A 49 3.07 31.48 -2.88
N GLN A 50 2.64 30.28 -2.49
CA GLN A 50 1.40 29.68 -2.97
C GLN A 50 0.28 29.87 -1.95
N GLU A 51 -0.75 30.61 -2.34
CA GLU A 51 -1.98 30.79 -1.56
C GLU A 51 -2.70 29.45 -1.39
N ALA A 52 -2.83 29.02 -0.14
CA ALA A 52 -3.67 27.89 0.22
C ALA A 52 -5.14 28.24 -0.05
N VAL A 53 -5.69 27.76 -1.16
CA VAL A 53 -7.14 27.79 -1.39
C VAL A 53 -7.78 26.90 -0.33
N VAL A 54 -8.53 27.51 0.59
CA VAL A 54 -9.28 26.80 1.64
C VAL A 54 -10.37 25.96 0.97
N VAL A 55 -10.03 24.71 0.65
CA VAL A 55 -11.01 23.69 0.26
C VAL A 55 -11.77 23.32 1.53
N LYS A 56 -13.11 23.41 1.47
CA LYS A 56 -13.98 22.96 2.56
C LYS A 56 -13.62 21.52 2.93
N GLU A 57 -13.29 21.26 4.20
CA GLU A 57 -13.08 19.90 4.67
C GLU A 57 -14.37 19.09 4.43
N PRO A 58 -14.30 18.00 3.66
CA PRO A 58 -15.47 17.17 3.39
C PRO A 58 -16.00 16.55 4.68
N ASP A 59 -17.32 16.46 4.79
CA ASP A 59 -17.99 15.74 5.88
C ASP A 59 -17.66 14.23 5.81
N GLU A 60 -17.73 13.53 6.94
CA GLU A 60 -17.49 12.08 7.05
C GLU A 60 -18.34 11.30 6.03
N GLY A 61 -19.60 11.72 5.84
CA GLY A 61 -20.48 11.14 4.82
C GLY A 61 -20.04 11.37 3.38
N GLU A 62 -19.39 12.50 3.08
CA GLU A 62 -18.87 12.79 1.74
C GLU A 62 -17.62 11.96 1.44
N LEU A 63 -16.77 11.73 2.44
CA LEU A 63 -15.60 10.86 2.34
C LEU A 63 -16.01 9.40 2.08
N GLU A 64 -16.98 8.89 2.83
CA GLU A 64 -17.43 7.50 2.66
C GLU A 64 -18.25 7.32 1.36
N GLU A 65 -18.90 8.38 0.86
CA GLU A 65 -19.51 8.40 -0.47
C GLU A 65 -18.46 8.30 -1.58
N GLU A 66 -17.36 9.06 -1.48
CA GLU A 66 -16.24 8.98 -2.43
C GLU A 66 -15.58 7.60 -2.40
N TRP A 67 -15.39 7.04 -1.21
CA TRP A 67 -14.88 5.68 -1.05
C TRP A 67 -15.78 4.63 -1.72
N LEU A 68 -17.10 4.71 -1.53
CA LEU A 68 -18.04 3.79 -2.18
C LEU A 68 -18.06 3.96 -3.70
N LYS A 69 -17.84 5.17 -4.23
CA LYS A 69 -17.68 5.40 -5.67
C LYS A 69 -16.40 4.73 -6.20
N GLU A 70 -15.28 4.89 -5.51
CA GLU A 70 -14.00 4.27 -5.87
C GLU A 70 -14.08 2.73 -5.83
N ALA A 71 -14.78 2.17 -4.84
CA ALA A 71 -15.04 0.74 -4.74
C ALA A 71 -16.05 0.21 -5.79
N GLY A 72 -16.63 1.06 -6.65
CA GLY A 72 -17.66 0.66 -7.63
C GLY A 72 -19.01 0.30 -7.01
N LEU A 73 -19.28 0.80 -5.80
CA LEU A 73 -20.47 0.52 -4.98
C LEU A 73 -21.38 1.75 -4.81
N SER A 74 -21.27 2.73 -5.72
CA SER A 74 -22.07 3.96 -5.72
C SER A 74 -23.58 3.74 -5.71
N ASN A 75 -24.04 2.57 -6.18
CA ASN A 75 -25.46 2.25 -6.33
C ASN A 75 -26.09 1.71 -5.03
N LEU A 76 -25.32 1.59 -3.94
CA LEU A 76 -25.82 1.13 -2.64
C LEU A 76 -26.49 2.24 -1.80
N PHE A 77 -26.44 3.49 -2.25
CA PHE A 77 -27.01 4.65 -1.55
C PHE A 77 -27.63 5.66 -2.55
N GLY A 78 -28.55 6.51 -2.06
CA GLY A 78 -29.24 7.54 -2.85
C GLY A 78 -30.56 7.10 -3.51
N ASP A 79 -31.27 8.04 -4.14
CA ASP A 79 -32.61 7.83 -4.72
C ASP A 79 -32.60 7.00 -6.02
N THR A 80 -31.43 6.76 -6.60
CA THR A 80 -31.18 5.82 -7.71
C THR A 80 -30.58 4.51 -7.21
N ALA A 81 -30.95 4.04 -6.01
CA ALA A 81 -30.64 2.72 -5.51
C ALA A 81 -31.35 1.66 -6.37
N GLY A 82 -30.81 1.42 -7.57
CA GLY A 82 -31.12 0.31 -8.43
C GLY A 82 -30.00 -0.73 -8.35
N ASP A 83 -30.37 -2.00 -8.48
CA ASP A 83 -29.46 -3.13 -8.54
C ASP A 83 -28.48 -3.00 -9.72
N SER A 84 -27.35 -2.33 -9.52
CA SER A 84 -26.25 -2.45 -10.47
C SER A 84 -25.72 -3.87 -10.39
N GLN A 85 -25.78 -4.56 -11.52
CA GLN A 85 -25.39 -5.97 -11.58
C GLN A 85 -23.93 -6.19 -11.11
N GLU A 86 -23.07 -5.19 -11.30
CA GLU A 86 -21.66 -5.26 -10.91
C GLU A 86 -21.47 -5.19 -9.39
N SER A 87 -22.24 -4.36 -8.67
CA SER A 87 -22.14 -4.26 -7.22
C SER A 87 -22.61 -5.55 -6.53
N ILE A 88 -23.69 -6.17 -7.02
CA ILE A 88 -24.17 -7.45 -6.50
C ILE A 88 -23.11 -8.54 -6.64
N VAL A 89 -22.47 -8.63 -7.81
CA VAL A 89 -21.42 -9.62 -8.06
C VAL A 89 -20.26 -9.43 -7.08
N VAL A 90 -19.79 -8.19 -6.88
CA VAL A 90 -18.73 -7.89 -5.90
C VAL A 90 -19.14 -8.32 -4.49
N LEU A 91 -20.31 -7.87 -4.01
CA LEU A 91 -20.80 -8.17 -2.65
C LEU A 91 -20.89 -9.66 -2.36
N THR A 92 -21.33 -10.49 -3.31
CA THR A 92 -21.42 -11.96 -3.13
C THR A 92 -20.07 -12.67 -3.03
N THR A 93 -18.97 -11.97 -3.34
CA THR A 93 -17.60 -12.51 -3.26
C THR A 93 -16.84 -12.07 -2.02
N LEU A 94 -17.34 -11.06 -1.29
CA LEU A 94 -16.67 -10.51 -0.12
C LEU A 94 -16.66 -11.50 1.07
N THR A 95 -15.61 -11.41 1.88
CA THR A 95 -15.55 -12.10 3.18
C THR A 95 -16.46 -11.41 4.21
N ARG A 96 -16.57 -11.97 5.42
CA ARG A 96 -17.39 -11.39 6.50
C ARG A 96 -16.84 -10.04 6.93
N THR A 97 -15.54 -9.93 7.12
CA THR A 97 -14.85 -8.68 7.48
C THR A 97 -14.97 -7.61 6.39
N GLN A 98 -14.78 -8.00 5.13
CA GLN A 98 -14.93 -7.11 3.98
C GLN A 98 -16.37 -6.59 3.84
N ALA A 99 -17.36 -7.47 3.97
CA ALA A 99 -18.77 -7.09 3.92
C ALA A 99 -19.15 -6.13 5.07
N ALA A 100 -18.65 -6.38 6.28
CA ALA A 100 -18.86 -5.49 7.42
C ALA A 100 -18.25 -4.10 7.20
N ALA A 101 -17.06 -4.02 6.61
CA ALA A 101 -16.42 -2.75 6.26
C ALA A 101 -17.27 -1.95 5.25
N VAL A 102 -17.76 -2.59 4.20
CA VAL A 102 -18.66 -1.97 3.21
C VAL A 102 -19.97 -1.52 3.87
N GLN A 103 -20.58 -2.37 4.69
CA GLN A 103 -21.83 -2.05 5.38
C GLN A 103 -21.69 -0.83 6.28
N LYS A 104 -20.60 -0.74 7.06
CA LYS A 104 -20.29 0.42 7.90
C LYS A 104 -20.29 1.72 7.09
N ARG A 105 -19.72 1.72 5.88
CA ARG A 105 -19.69 2.90 4.99
C ARG A 105 -21.05 3.29 4.49
N VAL A 106 -21.81 2.32 4.00
CA VAL A 106 -23.19 2.54 3.53
C VAL A 106 -24.06 3.11 4.66
N GLU A 107 -23.89 2.62 5.89
CA GLU A 107 -24.58 3.15 7.07
C GLU A 107 -24.17 4.59 7.38
N THR A 108 -22.87 4.92 7.37
CA THR A 108 -22.38 6.29 7.59
C THR A 108 -22.94 7.28 6.55
N VAL A 109 -22.90 6.92 5.26
CA VAL A 109 -23.49 7.76 4.19
C VAL A 109 -25.01 7.90 4.37
N THR A 110 -25.71 6.80 4.68
CA THR A 110 -27.16 6.84 4.89
C THR A 110 -27.55 7.72 6.08
N GLN A 111 -26.78 7.66 7.18
CA GLN A 111 -27.03 8.47 8.38
C GLN A 111 -26.77 9.95 8.12
N THR A 112 -25.69 10.31 7.42
CA THR A 112 -25.35 11.69 7.08
C THR A 112 -26.34 12.30 6.08
N MET A 113 -26.77 11.54 5.06
CA MET A 113 -27.84 11.95 4.14
C MET A 113 -29.17 12.21 4.87
N ARG A 114 -29.56 11.34 5.81
CA ARG A 114 -30.76 11.56 6.63
C ARG A 114 -30.66 12.81 7.51
N LYS A 115 -29.49 13.09 8.09
CA LYS A 115 -29.23 14.31 8.87
C LYS A 115 -29.37 15.56 7.99
N LYS A 116 -28.72 15.56 6.81
CA LYS A 116 -28.83 16.65 5.82
C LYS A 116 -30.28 16.88 5.40
N ASN A 117 -31.02 15.82 5.02
CA ASN A 117 -32.43 15.94 4.61
C ASN A 117 -33.36 16.47 5.71
N LYS A 118 -33.12 16.13 6.98
CA LYS A 118 -33.87 16.71 8.11
C LYS A 118 -33.59 18.20 8.29
N GLN A 119 -32.37 18.65 8.01
CA GLN A 119 -31.95 20.04 8.16
C GLN A 119 -32.51 20.96 7.05
N TYR A 120 -32.88 20.39 5.90
CA TYR A 120 -33.56 21.09 4.80
C TYR A 120 -35.09 21.10 4.90
N GLN A 121 -35.69 20.49 5.93
CA GLN A 121 -37.12 20.71 6.20
C GLN A 121 -37.29 22.13 6.75
N VAL A 122 -37.70 23.06 5.87
CA VAL A 122 -38.12 24.41 6.23
C VAL A 122 -39.18 24.30 7.35
N PRO A 123 -39.01 24.97 8.50
CA PRO A 123 -40.04 24.98 9.54
C PRO A 123 -41.38 25.39 8.94
N ASP A 124 -42.45 24.68 9.28
CA ASP A 124 -43.80 25.05 8.86
C ASP A 124 -44.04 26.51 9.32
N VAL A 125 -44.63 27.33 8.45
CA VAL A 125 -44.99 28.73 8.75
C VAL A 125 -45.77 28.82 10.07
N ARG A 126 -46.52 27.78 10.43
CA ARG A 126 -47.25 27.64 11.70
C ARG A 126 -46.37 27.67 12.96
N ASP A 127 -45.09 27.34 12.85
CA ASP A 127 -44.14 27.35 13.98
C ASP A 127 -43.49 28.73 14.19
N ILE A 128 -43.58 29.64 13.21
CA ILE A 128 -43.13 31.03 13.33
C ILE A 128 -44.16 31.87 14.12
N PHE A 129 -45.46 31.56 13.99
CA PHE A 129 -46.54 32.30 14.65
C PHE A 129 -46.91 31.81 16.06
N LYS A 130 -46.34 30.69 16.53
CA LYS A 130 -46.58 30.18 17.89
C LYS A 130 -45.87 30.98 19.00
N GLN A 131 -44.93 31.88 18.67
CA GLN A 131 -44.21 32.66 19.67
C GLN A 131 -44.91 33.95 20.14
N GLN A 132 -46.15 34.23 19.76
CA GLN A 132 -46.85 35.47 20.17
C GLN A 132 -47.95 35.31 21.22
N ASN A 133 -48.31 34.11 21.67
CA ASN A 133 -49.32 33.93 22.72
C ASN A 133 -48.85 32.93 23.76
N GLU A 134 -47.92 33.33 24.63
CA GLU A 134 -47.81 32.80 26.00
C GLU A 134 -46.90 33.71 26.83
N SER A 135 -47.44 34.87 27.21
CA SER A 135 -46.92 35.66 28.32
C SER A 135 -48.06 35.90 29.30
N ASN A 136 -48.11 35.08 30.35
CA ASN A 136 -48.40 35.50 31.72
C ASN A 136 -48.40 34.29 32.66
N GLU A 137 -47.27 34.02 33.31
CA GLU A 137 -47.26 33.98 34.78
C GLU A 137 -45.82 34.14 35.32
N LYS A 138 -45.75 34.79 36.48
CA LYS A 138 -44.64 35.61 36.95
C LYS A 138 -43.56 34.84 37.73
N LYS A 139 -42.31 35.17 37.39
CA LYS A 139 -41.11 35.41 38.24
C LYS A 139 -41.08 34.82 39.66
N THR A 140 -40.01 34.10 39.97
CA THR A 140 -39.04 34.53 41.00
C THR A 140 -37.67 33.88 40.80
N VAL A 141 -36.64 34.72 40.93
CA VAL A 141 -35.21 34.43 40.86
C VAL A 141 -34.71 34.22 42.29
N ASN A 142 -33.85 33.22 42.53
CA ASN A 142 -32.67 33.32 43.39
C ASN A 142 -31.89 31.99 43.43
N GLU A 143 -30.69 31.97 42.86
CA GLU A 143 -29.64 31.01 43.17
C GLU A 143 -28.50 31.73 43.92
N LEU A 144 -28.23 31.30 45.15
CA LEU A 144 -27.00 31.57 45.89
C LEU A 144 -26.57 30.26 46.58
N ARG A 145 -25.28 29.92 46.42
CA ARG A 145 -24.56 28.79 47.06
C ARG A 145 -24.64 28.87 48.60
N PRO A 146 -24.36 27.75 49.33
CA PRO A 146 -23.07 27.72 50.06
C PRO A 146 -22.40 26.33 50.29
N VAL A 147 -21.08 26.34 50.07
CA VAL A 147 -19.88 25.86 50.80
C VAL A 147 -19.95 25.12 52.18
N ARG A 148 -19.19 23.98 52.27
CA ARG A 148 -18.42 23.31 53.40
C ARG A 148 -19.18 22.64 54.58
N THR A 149 -18.72 21.61 55.33
CA THR A 149 -17.40 20.96 55.61
C THR A 149 -17.56 19.60 56.36
N LYS A 150 -16.62 18.65 56.14
CA LYS A 150 -15.97 17.57 56.99
C LYS A 150 -16.66 16.92 58.23
N GLU A 151 -16.53 15.58 58.40
CA GLU A 151 -15.49 14.89 59.24
C GLU A 151 -15.61 13.33 59.31
N ASN A 152 -14.43 12.68 59.23
CA ASN A 152 -13.85 11.36 59.60
C ASN A 152 -14.59 10.25 60.39
N LYS A 153 -14.24 8.97 60.08
CA LYS A 153 -13.48 8.05 60.98
C LYS A 153 -13.02 6.72 60.32
N ASP A 154 -11.85 6.26 60.76
CA ASP A 154 -11.04 5.06 60.41
C ASP A 154 -11.65 3.69 60.80
N GLU A 155 -11.17 2.60 60.18
CA GLU A 155 -10.40 1.54 60.87
C GLU A 155 -9.79 0.48 59.90
N THR A 156 -8.67 -0.08 60.35
CA THR A 156 -7.59 -0.84 59.71
C THR A 156 -7.82 -2.37 59.72
N GLN A 157 -7.20 -3.13 58.80
CA GLN A 157 -6.35 -4.29 59.15
C GLN A 157 -5.56 -4.86 57.95
N GLU A 158 -4.32 -5.22 58.26
CA GLU A 158 -3.24 -5.78 57.42
C GLU A 158 -3.37 -7.31 57.27
N GLU A 159 -2.70 -7.90 56.25
CA GLU A 159 -1.72 -8.98 56.49
C GLU A 159 -0.82 -9.24 55.26
N GLN A 160 0.45 -9.51 55.57
CA GLN A 160 1.60 -9.71 54.68
C GLN A 160 1.82 -11.20 54.37
N ASN A 161 2.59 -11.51 53.32
CA ASN A 161 3.67 -12.49 53.40
C ASN A 161 4.67 -12.34 52.24
N GLU A 162 5.93 -12.09 52.60
CA GLU A 162 7.14 -12.20 51.78
C GLU A 162 7.70 -13.63 51.83
N ALA A 163 8.38 -14.06 50.77
CA ALA A 163 9.53 -14.96 50.88
C ALA A 163 10.51 -14.74 49.71
N LEU A 164 11.73 -14.37 50.09
CA LEU A 164 12.91 -14.10 49.28
C LEU A 164 13.73 -15.39 49.08
N HIS A 165 14.17 -15.70 47.86
CA HIS A 165 15.37 -16.52 47.64
C HIS A 165 16.21 -15.95 46.49
N GLN A 166 17.40 -15.47 46.86
CA GLN A 166 18.53 -15.19 45.99
C GLN A 166 19.25 -16.49 45.66
N HIS A 167 19.60 -16.71 44.39
CA HIS A 167 20.74 -17.54 44.03
C HIS A 167 21.50 -16.92 42.85
N THR A 168 22.75 -16.59 43.14
CA THR A 168 23.86 -16.23 42.26
C THR A 168 24.32 -17.46 41.45
N GLY A 169 24.71 -17.27 40.19
CA GLY A 169 25.46 -18.30 39.46
C GLY A 169 25.42 -18.20 37.92
N ASP A 170 26.54 -17.72 37.38
CA ASP A 170 27.19 -18.08 36.10
C ASP A 170 26.65 -17.61 34.74
N ILE A 171 27.52 -16.80 34.12
CA ILE A 171 27.59 -16.39 32.72
C ILE A 171 27.97 -17.61 31.87
N ILE A 172 27.12 -17.98 30.93
CA ILE A 172 27.46 -18.86 29.80
C ILE A 172 27.14 -18.08 28.51
N PRO A 173 28.08 -17.93 27.56
CA PRO A 173 27.79 -17.30 26.27
C PRO A 173 26.85 -18.21 25.48
N ARG A 174 25.69 -17.70 25.07
CA ARG A 174 24.76 -18.44 24.21
C ARG A 174 25.19 -18.27 22.75
N GLU A 175 25.58 -19.40 22.15
CA GLU A 175 25.71 -19.59 20.70
C GLU A 175 24.39 -19.31 19.96
N ASP A 176 24.54 -18.90 18.71
CA ASP A 176 23.50 -18.45 17.77
C ASP A 176 22.26 -19.35 17.72
N VAL A 177 21.10 -18.79 18.10
CA VAL A 177 19.79 -19.42 17.86
C VAL A 177 19.30 -18.97 16.48
N PRO A 178 18.84 -19.88 15.59
CA PRO A 178 18.34 -19.50 14.27
C PRO A 178 17.05 -18.67 14.41
N MET A 179 16.99 -17.51 13.74
CA MET A 179 15.76 -16.72 13.61
C MET A 179 14.62 -17.57 13.03
N THR A 180 13.51 -17.69 13.76
CA THR A 180 12.30 -18.41 13.30
C THR A 180 11.70 -17.71 12.09
N GLU A 181 11.78 -18.34 10.91
CA GLU A 181 11.10 -17.86 9.69
C GLU A 181 9.58 -17.90 9.87
N MET A 182 8.87 -16.85 9.42
CA MET A 182 7.41 -16.76 9.52
C MET A 182 6.77 -16.75 8.12
N ASP A 183 5.85 -17.68 7.87
CA ASP A 183 5.12 -17.74 6.60
C ASP A 183 3.93 -16.75 6.55
N ILE A 184 3.77 -16.09 5.41
CA ILE A 184 2.60 -15.23 5.14
C ILE A 184 1.54 -16.04 4.41
N ASN A 185 0.39 -16.24 5.07
CA ASN A 185 -0.76 -16.89 4.46
C ASN A 185 -1.44 -15.93 3.46
N LEU A 186 -1.44 -16.31 2.18
CA LEU A 186 -2.09 -15.59 1.08
C LEU A 186 -3.42 -16.19 0.63
N GLU A 187 -3.83 -17.32 1.21
CA GLU A 187 -5.08 -18.02 0.87
C GLU A 187 -6.28 -17.47 1.64
N VAL A 188 -6.03 -16.93 2.84
CA VAL A 188 -7.05 -16.31 3.70
C VAL A 188 -6.90 -14.79 3.64
N SER A 189 -8.02 -14.08 3.59
CA SER A 189 -8.06 -12.61 3.70
C SER A 189 -7.27 -12.12 4.92
N PHE A 190 -6.50 -11.04 4.77
CA PHE A 190 -5.68 -10.47 5.83
C PHE A 190 -6.52 -9.93 6.98
N SER A 191 -7.68 -9.34 6.68
CA SER A 191 -8.65 -8.88 7.66
C SER A 191 -9.27 -10.06 8.43
N GLU A 192 -9.63 -11.18 7.79
CA GLU A 192 -10.10 -12.37 8.52
C GLU A 192 -9.01 -12.96 9.44
N GLN A 193 -7.75 -12.99 8.98
CA GLN A 193 -6.61 -13.39 9.82
C GLN A 193 -6.45 -12.47 11.04
N ALA A 194 -6.65 -11.17 10.87
CA ALA A 194 -6.58 -10.18 11.94
C ALA A 194 -7.75 -10.28 12.92
N ALA A 195 -8.96 -10.56 12.44
CA ALA A 195 -10.15 -10.72 13.27
C ALA A 195 -10.04 -11.97 14.17
N GLY A 196 -9.60 -13.11 13.63
CA GLY A 196 -9.45 -14.34 14.41
C GLY A 196 -8.41 -14.24 15.54
N LEU A 197 -7.44 -13.33 15.45
CA LEU A 197 -6.46 -13.06 16.51
C LEU A 197 -7.03 -12.22 17.67
N LYS A 198 -8.11 -11.47 17.47
CA LYS A 198 -8.78 -10.72 18.55
C LYS A 198 -9.63 -11.61 19.44
N ASP A 199 -10.10 -12.73 18.92
CA ASP A 199 -11.00 -13.66 19.62
C ASP A 199 -10.24 -14.65 20.53
N ASP A 200 -8.90 -14.72 20.47
CA ASP A 200 -8.07 -15.57 21.32
C ASP A 200 -7.03 -14.77 22.15
N PRO A 201 -7.40 -14.29 23.35
CA PRO A 201 -6.48 -13.58 24.24
C PRO A 201 -5.44 -14.48 24.91
N SER A 202 -5.49 -15.81 24.72
CA SER A 202 -4.60 -16.78 25.37
C SER A 202 -3.28 -17.03 24.61
N GLY A 203 -3.19 -16.55 23.37
CA GLY A 203 -2.00 -16.64 22.52
C GLY A 203 -1.06 -15.44 22.59
N MET A 204 -1.02 -14.71 23.72
CA MET A 204 0.07 -13.75 23.97
C MET A 204 1.37 -14.53 24.15
N VAL A 205 2.09 -14.73 23.05
CA VAL A 205 3.54 -14.97 23.10
C VAL A 205 4.12 -13.89 24.02
N PRO A 206 4.97 -14.26 25.00
CA PRO A 206 5.59 -13.27 25.88
C PRO A 206 6.20 -12.18 25.00
N LYS A 207 6.05 -10.94 25.44
CA LYS A 207 6.80 -9.79 24.90
C LYS A 207 8.29 -10.06 25.15
N GLY A 208 8.88 -10.96 24.35
CA GLY A 208 10.31 -11.04 24.17
C GLY A 208 10.74 -9.65 23.72
N LYS A 209 11.87 -9.19 24.23
CA LYS A 209 12.56 -8.04 23.68
C LYS A 209 12.89 -8.38 22.22
N ASP A 210 11.95 -8.13 21.31
CA ASP A 210 12.25 -8.07 19.89
C ASP A 210 13.27 -6.96 19.78
N ASP A 211 14.51 -7.34 19.52
CA ASP A 211 15.56 -6.42 19.13
C ASP A 211 15.05 -5.69 17.88
N ASP A 212 14.60 -4.44 18.05
CA ASP A 212 13.98 -3.63 17.01
C ASP A 212 14.91 -3.37 15.82
N THR A 213 16.19 -3.77 15.92
CA THR A 213 17.15 -3.67 14.83
C THR A 213 17.08 -4.81 13.81
N LEU A 214 16.44 -5.95 14.11
CA LEU A 214 16.35 -7.08 13.18
C LEU A 214 14.93 -7.30 12.66
N LEU A 215 14.72 -6.94 11.38
CA LEU A 215 13.48 -7.24 10.68
C LEU A 215 13.32 -8.77 10.56
N PRO A 216 12.14 -9.34 10.87
CA PRO A 216 11.90 -10.78 10.72
C PRO A 216 12.09 -11.24 9.27
N ASN A 217 12.36 -12.53 9.06
CA ASN A 217 12.39 -13.10 7.71
C ASN A 217 11.02 -13.71 7.41
N TYR A 218 10.26 -13.01 6.57
CA TYR A 218 8.99 -13.49 6.05
C TYR A 218 9.22 -14.25 4.75
N ARG A 219 8.60 -15.43 4.64
CA ARG A 219 8.62 -16.23 3.42
C ARG A 219 7.24 -16.29 2.77
N LEU A 220 7.27 -16.39 1.45
CA LEU A 220 6.11 -16.65 0.64
C LEU A 220 5.98 -18.17 0.46
N PRO A 221 4.92 -18.81 0.97
CA PRO A 221 4.66 -20.21 0.68
C PRO A 221 4.49 -20.39 -0.83
N LYS A 222 5.20 -21.36 -1.41
CA LYS A 222 4.98 -21.74 -2.81
C LYS A 222 3.69 -22.53 -2.90
N ASP A 223 2.61 -21.88 -3.34
CA ASP A 223 1.35 -22.54 -3.67
C ASP A 223 1.51 -23.43 -4.92
N LYS A 224 0.77 -24.54 -4.97
CA LYS A 224 0.69 -25.43 -6.14
C LYS A 224 0.17 -24.72 -7.39
N THR A 225 -0.55 -23.60 -7.21
CA THR A 225 -1.07 -22.78 -8.33
C THR A 225 -0.11 -21.68 -8.80
N GLY A 226 1.10 -21.65 -8.27
CA GLY A 226 2.11 -20.63 -8.56
C GLY A 226 1.84 -19.29 -7.91
N THR A 227 2.83 -18.41 -7.91
CA THR A 227 2.69 -17.04 -7.41
C THR A 227 2.15 -16.14 -8.52
N THR A 228 1.11 -15.35 -8.23
CA THR A 228 0.63 -14.32 -9.17
C THR A 228 1.26 -12.99 -8.81
N ARG A 229 1.95 -12.35 -9.75
CA ARG A 229 2.54 -11.02 -9.55
C ARG A 229 1.73 -9.96 -10.27
N VAL A 230 1.96 -8.72 -9.87
CA VAL A 230 1.50 -7.55 -10.63
C VAL A 230 2.03 -7.65 -12.08
N GLY A 231 1.12 -7.47 -13.05
CA GLY A 231 1.42 -7.60 -14.47
C GLY A 231 1.18 -9.00 -15.04
N ASP A 232 0.90 -10.01 -14.21
CA ASP A 232 0.49 -11.33 -14.69
C ASP A 232 -1.00 -11.39 -15.05
N LEU A 233 -1.82 -10.49 -14.51
CA LEU A 233 -3.26 -10.44 -14.79
C LEU A 233 -3.60 -9.42 -15.87
N ALA A 234 -4.70 -9.69 -16.59
CA ALA A 234 -5.30 -8.78 -17.56
C ALA A 234 -5.63 -7.42 -16.92
N PRO A 235 -5.59 -6.30 -17.67
CA PRO A 235 -5.95 -4.98 -17.13
C PRO A 235 -7.37 -4.93 -16.51
N GLN A 236 -8.32 -5.69 -17.07
CA GLN A 236 -9.69 -5.77 -16.55
C GLN A 236 -9.74 -6.48 -15.19
N ASP A 237 -8.96 -7.54 -15.01
CA ASP A 237 -8.87 -8.26 -13.75
C ASP A 237 -8.09 -7.45 -12.71
N MET A 238 -7.06 -6.70 -13.12
CA MET A 238 -6.34 -5.78 -12.24
C MET A 238 -7.24 -4.67 -11.68
N LYS A 239 -8.21 -4.16 -12.46
CA LYS A 239 -9.22 -3.22 -11.93
C LYS A 239 -10.05 -3.83 -10.80
N LYS A 240 -10.40 -5.11 -10.92
CA LYS A 240 -11.12 -5.83 -9.85
C LYS A 240 -10.24 -6.09 -8.64
N ILE A 241 -8.96 -6.39 -8.85
CA ILE A 241 -7.96 -6.50 -7.76
C ILE A 241 -7.84 -5.17 -7.03
N HIS A 242 -7.76 -4.05 -7.73
CA HIS A 242 -7.69 -2.73 -7.12
C HIS A 242 -8.89 -2.46 -6.21
N VAL A 243 -10.12 -2.69 -6.69
CA VAL A 243 -11.35 -2.58 -5.88
C VAL A 243 -11.33 -3.49 -4.65
N LEU A 244 -10.97 -4.77 -4.83
CA LEU A 244 -10.94 -5.72 -3.71
C LEU A 244 -9.82 -5.40 -2.70
N ALA A 245 -8.68 -4.90 -3.16
CA ALA A 245 -7.58 -4.45 -2.30
C ALA A 245 -7.99 -3.25 -1.45
N LEU A 246 -8.79 -2.33 -2.00
CA LEU A 246 -9.33 -1.17 -1.27
C LEU A 246 -10.26 -1.65 -0.15
N ILE A 247 -11.21 -2.53 -0.48
CA ILE A 247 -12.14 -3.11 0.48
C ILE A 247 -11.40 -3.87 1.58
N GLU A 248 -10.41 -4.67 1.20
CA GLU A 248 -9.60 -5.47 2.12
C GLU A 248 -8.75 -4.59 3.05
N LEU A 249 -8.10 -3.54 2.53
CA LEU A 249 -7.31 -2.61 3.31
C LEU A 249 -8.19 -1.88 4.33
N THR A 250 -9.36 -1.39 3.90
CA THR A 250 -10.34 -0.76 4.78
C THR A 250 -10.80 -1.72 5.88
N ALA A 251 -11.12 -2.96 5.55
CA ALA A 251 -11.52 -3.96 6.53
C ALA A 251 -10.40 -4.29 7.53
N LEU A 252 -9.16 -4.39 7.06
CA LEU A 252 -7.99 -4.59 7.93
C LEU A 252 -7.81 -3.42 8.89
N PHE A 253 -7.93 -2.19 8.40
CA PHE A 253 -7.77 -0.97 9.20
C PHE A 253 -8.91 -0.82 10.22
N ASP A 254 -10.15 -1.10 9.84
CA ASP A 254 -11.31 -1.10 10.75
C ASP A 254 -11.11 -2.06 11.93
N ILE A 255 -10.55 -3.24 11.69
CA ILE A 255 -10.26 -4.21 12.76
C ILE A 255 -9.33 -3.58 13.80
N PHE A 256 -8.36 -2.77 13.41
CA PHE A 256 -7.45 -2.10 14.35
C PHE A 256 -7.90 -0.71 14.78
N GLY A 257 -9.09 -0.26 14.36
CA GLY A 257 -9.60 1.08 14.66
C GLY A 257 -8.78 2.20 14.00
N ILE A 258 -8.12 1.90 12.88
CA ILE A 258 -7.38 2.88 12.08
C ILE A 258 -8.34 3.41 11.01
N GLU A 259 -8.43 4.73 10.86
CA GLU A 259 -9.33 5.36 9.90
C GLU A 259 -8.60 5.59 8.56
N LEU A 260 -9.16 5.06 7.48
CA LEU A 260 -8.65 5.29 6.12
C LEU A 260 -9.26 6.60 5.57
N LYS A 261 -8.56 7.73 5.75
CA LYS A 261 -8.98 9.03 5.19
C LYS A 261 -8.32 9.26 3.83
N PRO A 262 -9.08 9.28 2.71
CA PRO A 262 -8.51 9.72 1.44
C PRO A 262 -8.14 11.20 1.56
N GLN A 263 -6.90 11.54 1.20
CA GLN A 263 -6.47 12.93 1.21
C GLN A 263 -6.63 13.55 -0.19
N LYS A 264 -6.96 14.84 -0.22
CA LYS A 264 -7.01 15.62 -1.46
C LYS A 264 -5.80 16.53 -1.54
N ALA A 265 -5.18 16.56 -2.71
CA ALA A 265 -4.09 17.48 -2.98
C ALA A 265 -4.61 18.92 -3.01
N ILE A 266 -3.84 19.86 -2.49
CA ILE A 266 -4.04 21.27 -2.81
C ILE A 266 -3.84 21.44 -4.32
N LYS A 267 -4.73 22.18 -4.97
CA LYS A 267 -4.67 22.44 -6.41
C LYS A 267 -3.47 23.34 -6.72
N ASN A 268 -2.35 22.74 -7.10
CA ASN A 268 -1.16 23.46 -7.55
C ASN A 268 -1.19 23.63 -9.08
N LYS A 269 -0.50 24.66 -9.60
CA LYS A 269 -0.24 24.77 -11.04
C LYS A 269 0.62 23.58 -11.46
N ILE A 270 0.05 22.67 -12.24
CA ILE A 270 0.76 21.50 -12.76
C ILE A 270 1.54 21.94 -13.99
N LYS A 271 2.86 21.73 -13.98
CA LYS A 271 3.71 21.91 -15.16
C LYS A 271 3.43 20.75 -16.12
N GLU A 272 3.09 21.06 -17.37
CA GLU A 272 2.73 20.04 -18.38
C GLU A 272 3.90 19.66 -19.31
N SER A 273 5.07 20.29 -19.16
CA SER A 273 6.24 20.07 -20.01
C SER A 273 7.55 20.17 -19.24
N GLY A 274 8.62 19.58 -19.76
CA GLY A 274 9.92 19.47 -19.11
C GLY A 274 10.16 18.09 -18.49
N LEU A 275 11.13 18.00 -17.58
CA LEU A 275 11.50 16.76 -16.90
C LEU A 275 11.10 16.74 -15.43
N PHE A 276 11.39 17.81 -14.70
CA PHE A 276 11.12 17.95 -13.29
C PHE A 276 9.84 18.77 -13.08
N GLY A 277 9.09 18.46 -12.03
CA GLY A 277 7.79 19.12 -11.79
C GLY A 277 6.65 18.65 -12.67
N VAL A 278 6.82 17.58 -13.46
CA VAL A 278 5.83 17.07 -14.42
C VAL A 278 5.20 15.76 -13.91
N PRO A 279 3.89 15.52 -14.11
CA PRO A 279 3.27 14.27 -13.72
C PRO A 279 3.92 13.05 -14.38
N LEU A 280 4.11 11.96 -13.62
CA LEU A 280 4.73 10.72 -14.11
C LEU A 280 4.02 10.15 -15.34
N SER A 281 2.69 10.25 -15.40
CA SER A 281 1.89 9.78 -16.54
C SER A 281 2.22 10.54 -17.83
N VAL A 282 2.41 11.86 -17.75
CA VAL A 282 2.77 12.72 -18.89
C VAL A 282 4.18 12.39 -19.38
N LEU A 283 5.14 12.27 -18.45
CA LEU A 283 6.51 11.87 -18.76
C LEU A 283 6.55 10.50 -19.45
N LEU A 284 5.84 9.51 -18.90
CA LEU A 284 5.81 8.18 -19.47
C LEU A 284 5.16 8.16 -20.86
N GLU A 285 4.08 8.91 -21.08
CA GLU A 285 3.44 8.99 -22.39
C GLU A 285 4.38 9.60 -23.45
N GLN A 286 5.11 10.65 -23.08
CA GLN A 286 6.11 11.27 -23.96
C GLN A 286 7.26 10.30 -24.26
N ASP A 287 7.73 9.58 -23.25
CA ASP A 287 8.82 8.63 -23.39
C ASP A 287 8.41 7.40 -24.22
N GLN A 288 7.18 6.90 -24.08
CA GLN A 288 6.65 5.75 -24.83
C GLN A 288 6.53 6.03 -26.33
N LYS A 289 6.36 7.30 -26.73
CA LYS A 289 6.40 7.73 -28.14
C LYS A 289 7.81 7.55 -28.74
N ARG A 290 8.85 7.54 -27.91
CA ARG A 290 10.26 7.38 -28.32
C ARG A 290 10.72 5.94 -28.19
N VAL A 291 10.39 5.31 -27.06
CA VAL A 291 10.76 3.92 -26.76
C VAL A 291 9.48 3.16 -26.38
N PRO A 292 8.86 2.44 -27.33
CA PRO A 292 7.67 1.65 -27.05
C PRO A 292 7.93 0.60 -25.96
N GLY A 293 6.94 0.38 -25.07
CA GLY A 293 6.98 -0.68 -24.06
C GLY A 293 7.61 -0.30 -22.71
N ILE A 294 8.22 0.88 -22.58
CA ILE A 294 8.74 1.34 -21.29
C ILE A 294 7.61 1.60 -20.28
N LYS A 295 7.92 1.42 -19.00
CA LYS A 295 6.96 1.54 -17.89
C LYS A 295 7.36 2.56 -16.81
N VAL A 296 8.61 3.00 -16.85
CA VAL A 296 9.20 3.95 -15.91
C VAL A 296 9.78 5.12 -16.73
N PRO A 297 9.63 6.39 -16.31
CA PRO A 297 10.20 7.52 -17.05
C PRO A 297 11.70 7.37 -17.32
N LEU A 298 12.14 7.73 -18.53
CA LEU A 298 13.52 7.54 -18.98
C LEU A 298 14.51 8.33 -18.13
N VAL A 299 14.16 9.55 -17.71
CA VAL A 299 15.02 10.39 -16.86
C VAL A 299 15.31 9.70 -15.53
N PHE A 300 14.29 9.06 -14.94
CA PHE A 300 14.43 8.31 -13.69
C PHE A 300 15.34 7.09 -13.88
N GLN A 301 15.12 6.32 -14.95
CA GLN A 301 15.98 5.17 -15.29
C GLN A 301 17.43 5.59 -15.57
N LYS A 302 17.65 6.73 -16.25
CA LYS A 302 18.99 7.23 -16.56
C LYS A 302 19.73 7.72 -15.32
N LEU A 303 19.07 8.42 -14.39
CA LEU A 303 19.66 8.80 -13.11
C LEU A 303 20.10 7.57 -12.31
N ILE A 304 19.26 6.54 -12.23
CA ILE A 304 19.61 5.25 -11.61
C ILE A 304 20.80 4.60 -12.31
N SER A 305 20.75 4.50 -13.64
CA SER A 305 21.81 3.88 -14.45
C SER A 305 23.15 4.57 -14.24
N GLN A 306 23.18 5.90 -14.16
CA GLN A 306 24.42 6.66 -13.91
C GLN A 306 25.01 6.42 -12.53
N ILE A 307 24.17 6.26 -11.51
CA ILE A 307 24.66 5.94 -10.17
C ILE A 307 25.32 4.55 -10.16
N GLU A 308 24.73 3.60 -10.89
CA GLU A 308 25.19 2.22 -11.00
C GLU A 308 26.45 2.07 -11.86
N GLU A 309 26.48 2.71 -13.02
CA GLU A 309 27.66 2.77 -13.91
C GLU A 309 28.85 3.44 -13.21
N GLY A 310 28.57 4.41 -12.33
CA GLY A 310 29.58 5.17 -11.60
C GLY A 310 30.31 4.43 -10.47
N LYS A 311 29.94 3.17 -10.14
CA LYS A 311 30.39 2.33 -9.01
C LYS A 311 29.56 2.44 -7.72
N LEU A 312 28.61 1.52 -7.51
CA LEU A 312 27.77 1.40 -6.30
C LEU A 312 28.57 1.30 -4.99
N GLU A 313 29.87 1.06 -5.07
CA GLU A 313 30.87 1.00 -3.99
C GLU A 313 31.17 2.37 -3.35
N THR A 314 30.69 3.48 -3.93
CA THR A 314 31.00 4.84 -3.48
C THR A 314 30.46 5.14 -2.08
N GLU A 315 31.36 5.52 -1.17
CA GLU A 315 31.04 5.75 0.24
C GLU A 315 29.95 6.81 0.44
N GLY A 316 28.96 6.50 1.27
CA GLY A 316 27.89 7.42 1.63
C GLY A 316 26.94 7.75 0.49
N LEU A 317 26.77 6.85 -0.49
CA LEU A 317 25.81 7.01 -1.58
C LEU A 317 24.41 7.35 -1.04
N LEU A 318 23.69 8.27 -1.69
CA LEU A 318 22.41 8.87 -1.22
C LEU A 318 22.52 9.76 0.02
N ARG A 319 23.37 9.41 1.01
CA ARG A 319 23.54 10.17 2.26
C ARG A 319 24.33 11.46 2.08
N ILE A 320 25.45 11.41 1.35
CA ILE A 320 26.28 12.58 1.08
C ILE A 320 25.63 13.36 -0.06
N PRO A 321 25.27 14.65 0.14
CA PRO A 321 24.69 15.47 -0.92
C PRO A 321 25.73 15.81 -1.99
N GLY A 322 25.29 15.90 -3.23
CA GLY A 322 26.07 16.54 -4.29
C GLY A 322 26.29 18.02 -4.02
N VAL A 323 27.15 18.66 -4.84
CA VAL A 323 27.44 20.08 -4.65
C VAL A 323 26.29 20.92 -5.21
N ALA A 324 25.62 21.70 -4.36
CA ALA A 324 24.39 22.43 -4.70
C ALA A 324 24.47 23.22 -6.01
N ALA A 325 25.52 24.03 -6.21
CA ALA A 325 25.71 24.79 -7.44
C ALA A 325 25.83 23.89 -8.69
N ARG A 326 26.46 22.72 -8.56
CA ARG A 326 26.59 21.76 -9.65
C ARG A 326 25.27 21.02 -9.91
N ILE A 327 24.54 20.64 -8.87
CA ILE A 327 23.18 20.07 -8.99
C ILE A 327 22.27 21.05 -9.74
N LYS A 328 22.29 22.34 -9.38
CA LYS A 328 21.51 23.38 -10.06
C LYS A 328 21.83 23.50 -11.55
N ASN A 329 23.11 23.45 -11.90
CA ASN A 329 23.53 23.47 -13.31
C ASN A 329 23.10 22.19 -14.05
N LEU A 330 23.33 21.02 -13.45
CA LEU A 330 22.92 19.74 -14.04
C LEU A 330 21.41 19.64 -14.23
N TYR A 331 20.63 20.16 -13.29
CA TYR A 331 19.17 20.27 -13.41
C TYR A 331 18.76 21.05 -14.65
N GLN A 332 19.31 22.26 -14.84
CA GLN A 332 19.02 23.12 -15.98
C GLN A 332 19.48 22.47 -17.31
N GLU A 333 20.65 21.84 -17.30
CA GLU A 333 21.16 21.13 -18.48
C GLU A 333 20.33 19.91 -18.84
N LEU A 334 19.84 19.14 -17.85
CA LEU A 334 18.94 18.02 -18.08
C LEU A 334 17.63 18.50 -18.72
N GLU A 335 16.97 19.48 -18.13
CA GLU A 335 15.72 20.07 -18.66
C GLU A 335 15.85 20.49 -20.13
N ALA A 336 16.99 21.08 -20.52
CA ALA A 336 17.23 21.52 -21.88
C ALA A 336 17.64 20.37 -22.84
N LYS A 337 18.55 19.49 -22.43
CA LYS A 337 19.32 18.63 -23.34
C LYS A 337 18.94 17.15 -23.30
N PHE A 338 18.16 16.70 -22.32
CA PHE A 338 17.88 15.27 -22.13
C PHE A 338 17.22 14.64 -23.36
N TYR A 339 16.15 15.24 -23.87
CA TYR A 339 15.41 14.73 -25.03
C TYR A 339 16.09 15.00 -26.37
N GLU A 340 17.06 15.92 -26.41
CA GLU A 340 17.93 16.15 -27.55
C GLU A 340 19.04 15.09 -27.64
N GLY A 341 19.30 14.37 -26.55
CA GLY A 341 20.37 13.38 -26.47
C GLY A 341 21.78 13.98 -26.41
N THR A 342 21.89 15.29 -26.11
CA THR A 342 23.16 16.05 -26.09
C THR A 342 23.70 16.27 -24.68
N PHE A 343 23.01 15.77 -23.65
CA PHE A 343 23.45 15.85 -22.26
C PHE A 343 24.67 14.96 -22.00
N ASN A 344 25.73 15.54 -21.43
CA ASN A 344 26.96 14.79 -21.12
C ASN A 344 26.88 14.13 -19.75
N TRP A 345 26.57 12.85 -19.74
CA TRP A 345 26.48 12.02 -18.53
C TRP A 345 27.85 11.71 -17.89
N GLU A 346 28.95 11.71 -18.64
CA GLU A 346 30.29 11.38 -18.14
C GLU A 346 30.78 12.35 -17.05
N ASN A 347 30.27 13.59 -17.07
CA ASN A 347 30.61 14.63 -16.10
C ASN A 347 29.76 14.57 -14.82
N VAL A 348 28.75 13.70 -14.76
CA VAL A 348 27.83 13.62 -13.63
C VAL A 348 28.43 12.71 -12.56
N LYS A 349 28.76 13.28 -11.39
CA LYS A 349 29.22 12.47 -10.25
C LYS A 349 28.04 11.77 -9.59
N GLN A 350 28.32 10.66 -8.92
CA GLN A 350 27.28 9.82 -8.31
C GLN A 350 26.51 10.52 -7.20
N HIS A 351 27.18 11.32 -6.35
CA HIS A 351 26.48 12.12 -5.34
C HIS A 351 25.54 13.15 -5.97
N ASP A 352 25.89 13.72 -7.13
CA ASP A 352 25.02 14.66 -7.83
C ASP A 352 23.83 13.93 -8.48
N ALA A 353 24.08 12.78 -9.13
CA ALA A 353 23.02 11.94 -9.68
C ALA A 353 22.04 11.45 -8.59
N ALA A 354 22.57 11.04 -7.43
CA ALA A 354 21.78 10.67 -6.26
C ALA A 354 20.93 11.84 -5.73
N SER A 355 21.51 13.03 -5.63
CA SER A 355 20.77 14.24 -5.24
C SER A 355 19.68 14.60 -6.27
N LEU A 356 19.95 14.49 -7.57
CA LEU A 356 18.96 14.72 -8.63
C LEU A 356 17.85 13.68 -8.62
N LEU A 357 18.14 12.42 -8.32
CA LEU A 357 17.14 11.36 -8.15
C LEU A 357 16.18 11.66 -6.99
N LYS A 358 16.73 12.03 -5.82
CA LYS A 358 15.93 12.44 -4.65
C LYS A 358 15.10 13.69 -4.95
N LEU A 359 15.69 14.67 -5.64
CA LEU A 359 15.01 15.89 -6.07
C LEU A 359 13.86 15.58 -7.04
N PHE A 360 14.06 14.69 -8.02
CA PHE A 360 13.03 14.28 -8.97
C PHE A 360 11.79 13.72 -8.26
N ILE A 361 11.97 12.84 -7.27
CA ILE A 361 10.86 12.26 -6.49
C ILE A 361 10.10 13.37 -5.73
N ARG A 362 10.85 14.31 -5.14
CA ARG A 362 10.28 15.40 -4.32
C ARG A 362 9.55 16.46 -5.14
N GLU A 363 10.01 16.74 -6.36
CA GLU A 363 9.39 17.71 -7.25
C GLU A 363 8.19 17.17 -8.03
N LEU A 364 7.81 15.89 -7.86
CA LEU A 364 6.60 15.38 -8.49
C LEU A 364 5.36 16.18 -8.03
N PRO A 365 4.46 16.61 -8.95
CA PRO A 365 3.23 17.32 -8.59
C PRO A 365 2.32 16.56 -7.62
N GLN A 366 2.38 15.24 -7.68
CA GLN A 366 1.78 14.32 -6.72
C GLN A 366 2.89 13.39 -6.22
N PRO A 367 2.91 13.04 -4.92
CA PRO A 367 3.94 12.17 -4.37
C PRO A 367 3.88 10.81 -5.05
N LEU A 368 5.02 10.11 -5.08
CA LEU A 368 5.13 8.80 -5.72
C LEU A 368 4.12 7.79 -5.13
N LEU A 369 3.83 7.89 -3.83
CA LEU A 369 2.84 7.07 -3.10
C LEU A 369 1.39 7.55 -3.25
N THR A 370 1.15 8.55 -4.11
CA THR A 370 -0.11 9.28 -4.35
C THR A 370 -0.66 10.01 -3.12
N VAL A 371 -1.49 11.02 -3.34
CA VAL A 371 -2.01 11.83 -2.23
C VAL A 371 -3.08 11.06 -1.45
N GLU A 372 -3.87 10.26 -2.16
CA GLU A 372 -4.98 9.48 -1.64
C GLU A 372 -4.51 8.45 -0.59
N TYR A 373 -3.35 7.83 -0.80
CA TYR A 373 -2.85 6.74 0.04
C TYR A 373 -1.63 7.11 0.88
N LEU A 374 -1.03 8.30 0.73
CA LEU A 374 0.16 8.70 1.51
C LEU A 374 -0.07 8.56 3.02
N LYS A 375 -1.21 9.04 3.52
CA LYS A 375 -1.57 8.89 4.93
C LYS A 375 -1.72 7.43 5.34
N ALA A 376 -2.30 6.60 4.47
CA ALA A 376 -2.44 5.17 4.73
C ALA A 376 -1.08 4.48 4.83
N PHE A 377 -0.12 4.82 3.97
CA PHE A 377 1.28 4.35 4.09
C PHE A 377 1.93 4.79 5.39
N GLN A 378 1.72 6.04 5.83
CA GLN A 378 2.23 6.52 7.13
C GLN A 378 1.57 5.78 8.30
N ASP A 379 0.28 5.47 8.20
CA ASP A 379 -0.51 4.86 9.28
C ASP A 379 -0.29 3.34 9.40
N VAL A 380 0.41 2.71 8.45
CA VAL A 380 0.89 1.32 8.58
C VAL A 380 1.63 1.12 9.90
N GLN A 381 2.44 2.07 10.35
CA GLN A 381 3.19 1.98 11.61
C GLN A 381 2.29 1.77 12.84
N LYS A 382 1.01 2.17 12.77
CA LYS A 382 0.03 2.02 13.86
C LYS A 382 -0.46 0.57 14.01
N LEU A 383 -0.20 -0.30 13.03
CA LEU A 383 -0.57 -1.71 13.11
C LEU A 383 0.36 -2.45 14.09
N PRO A 384 -0.19 -3.26 15.00
CA PRO A 384 0.57 -3.78 16.15
C PRO A 384 1.59 -4.86 15.79
N LYS A 385 1.35 -5.65 14.72
CA LYS A 385 2.26 -6.73 14.32
C LYS A 385 2.96 -6.40 12.99
N LYS A 386 4.26 -6.67 12.90
CA LYS A 386 5.07 -6.54 11.67
C LYS A 386 4.45 -7.29 10.48
N LYS A 387 3.82 -8.46 10.71
CA LYS A 387 3.06 -9.22 9.69
C LYS A 387 1.91 -8.39 9.10
N GLN A 388 1.13 -7.71 9.93
CA GLN A 388 -0.01 -6.89 9.51
C GLN A 388 0.45 -5.64 8.78
N GLN A 389 1.55 -5.02 9.24
CA GLN A 389 2.18 -3.90 8.55
C GLN A 389 2.54 -4.28 7.11
N LEU A 390 3.19 -5.43 6.95
CA LEU A 390 3.59 -5.93 5.66
C LEU A 390 2.40 -6.35 4.77
N GLN A 391 1.35 -6.93 5.34
CA GLN A 391 0.08 -7.22 4.66
C GLN A 391 -0.59 -5.93 4.15
N ALA A 392 -0.64 -4.87 4.97
CA ALA A 392 -1.16 -3.57 4.57
C ALA A 392 -0.34 -2.93 3.46
N LEU A 393 1.00 -2.99 3.53
CA LEU A 393 1.89 -2.47 2.48
C LEU A 393 1.70 -3.18 1.14
N ASN A 394 1.48 -4.50 1.16
CA ASN A 394 1.15 -5.24 -0.05
C ASN A 394 -0.15 -4.73 -0.67
N LEU A 395 -1.22 -4.55 0.10
CA LEU A 395 -2.49 -4.01 -0.40
C LEU A 395 -2.34 -2.59 -0.94
N LEU A 396 -1.61 -1.72 -0.22
CA LEU A 396 -1.35 -0.34 -0.64
C LEU A 396 -0.60 -0.27 -1.98
N VAL A 397 0.37 -1.14 -2.19
CA VAL A 397 1.10 -1.25 -3.47
C VAL A 397 0.17 -1.66 -4.62
N LEU A 398 -0.83 -2.53 -4.36
CA LEU A 398 -1.83 -2.92 -5.36
C LEU A 398 -2.81 -1.78 -5.69
N LEU A 399 -2.95 -0.79 -4.79
CA LEU A 399 -3.78 0.40 -5.01
C LEU A 399 -3.10 1.48 -5.84
N LEU A 400 -1.75 1.51 -5.88
CA LEU A 400 -1.03 2.52 -6.64
C LEU A 400 -1.32 2.45 -8.16
N PRO A 401 -1.42 3.60 -8.86
CA PRO A 401 -1.43 3.67 -10.31
C PRO A 401 -0.24 2.93 -10.92
N GLU A 402 -0.39 2.40 -12.14
CA GLU A 402 0.63 1.55 -12.78
C GLU A 402 1.99 2.24 -12.88
N VAL A 403 2.03 3.50 -13.34
CA VAL A 403 3.27 4.26 -13.50
C VAL A 403 3.95 4.53 -12.16
N ASN A 404 3.19 4.90 -11.13
CA ASN A 404 3.68 5.14 -9.78
C ASN A 404 4.26 3.85 -9.18
N ARG A 405 3.54 2.75 -9.33
CA ARG A 405 3.92 1.43 -8.83
C ARG A 405 5.19 0.91 -9.50
N ASP A 406 5.29 1.03 -10.82
CA ASP A 406 6.48 0.59 -11.57
C ASP A 406 7.70 1.47 -11.27
N THR A 407 7.50 2.79 -11.10
CA THR A 407 8.56 3.71 -10.69
C THR A 407 9.01 3.45 -9.25
N LEU A 408 8.07 3.19 -8.33
CA LEU A 408 8.38 2.79 -6.95
C LEU A 408 9.13 1.46 -6.91
N LYS A 409 8.75 0.50 -7.74
CA LYS A 409 9.45 -0.78 -7.87
C LYS A 409 10.91 -0.57 -8.32
N ALA A 410 11.12 0.21 -9.39
CA ALA A 410 12.47 0.53 -9.86
C ALA A 410 13.30 1.23 -8.77
N LEU A 411 12.69 2.14 -7.99
CA LEU A 411 13.34 2.77 -6.84
C LEU A 411 13.76 1.74 -5.79
N LEU A 412 12.84 0.91 -5.31
CA LEU A 412 13.12 -0.05 -4.25
C LEU A 412 14.15 -1.12 -4.68
N GLU A 413 14.13 -1.55 -5.94
CA GLU A 413 15.12 -2.47 -6.50
C GLU A 413 16.51 -1.81 -6.61
N PHE A 414 16.56 -0.52 -6.95
CA PHE A 414 17.81 0.26 -6.89
C PHE A 414 18.33 0.39 -5.45
N LEU A 415 17.48 0.76 -4.50
CA LEU A 415 17.88 0.90 -3.10
C LEU A 415 18.41 -0.41 -2.50
N GLN A 416 17.81 -1.55 -2.87
CA GLN A 416 18.31 -2.86 -2.47
C GLN A 416 19.72 -3.12 -3.03
N ARG A 417 19.97 -2.79 -4.29
CA ARG A 417 21.30 -2.94 -4.89
C ARG A 417 22.35 -2.04 -4.22
N VAL A 418 21.99 -0.85 -3.76
CA VAL A 418 22.86 -0.02 -2.92
C VAL A 418 23.20 -0.74 -1.60
N ILE A 419 22.21 -1.33 -0.94
CA ILE A 419 22.39 -2.06 0.34
C ILE A 419 23.20 -3.35 0.17
N ASP A 420 23.11 -4.00 -1.00
CA ASP A 420 23.89 -5.20 -1.30
C ASP A 420 25.40 -4.88 -1.35
N HIS A 421 25.77 -3.63 -1.64
CA HIS A 421 27.16 -3.14 -1.64
C HIS A 421 27.54 -2.40 -0.33
N ARG A 422 26.78 -2.59 0.75
CA ARG A 422 26.98 -1.90 2.05
C ARG A 422 28.38 -2.04 2.63
N ASP A 423 29.09 -3.11 2.33
CA ASP A 423 30.44 -3.36 2.85
C ASP A 423 31.45 -2.33 2.32
N GLU A 424 31.19 -1.78 1.12
CA GLU A 424 32.02 -0.78 0.46
C GLU A 424 31.46 0.62 0.64
N ASN A 425 30.19 0.83 0.26
CA ASN A 425 29.57 2.15 0.31
C ASN A 425 29.12 2.61 1.71
N LYS A 426 29.17 1.71 2.71
CA LYS A 426 28.77 1.96 4.11
C LYS A 426 27.29 2.32 4.32
N MET A 427 26.44 2.01 3.35
CA MET A 427 25.00 2.27 3.38
C MET A 427 24.21 0.99 3.67
N ASN A 428 23.89 0.76 4.95
CA ASN A 428 23.01 -0.34 5.35
C ASN A 428 21.51 0.01 5.16
N LEU A 429 20.62 -0.97 5.36
CA LEU A 429 19.17 -0.80 5.22
C LEU A 429 18.62 0.37 6.05
N LYS A 430 19.08 0.52 7.30
CA LYS A 430 18.65 1.60 8.20
C LYS A 430 19.06 2.96 7.63
N ASN A 431 20.32 3.14 7.27
CA ASN A 431 20.84 4.41 6.72
C ASN A 431 20.09 4.81 5.44
N VAL A 432 19.88 3.85 4.53
CA VAL A 432 19.14 4.09 3.28
C VAL A 432 17.68 4.46 3.56
N ALA A 433 17.01 3.76 4.48
CA ALA A 433 15.64 4.09 4.87
C ALA A 433 15.56 5.52 5.46
N MET A 434 16.45 5.87 6.39
CA MET A 434 16.48 7.19 7.03
C MET A 434 16.62 8.34 6.02
N VAL A 435 17.49 8.20 5.02
CA VAL A 435 17.73 9.22 3.98
C VAL A 435 16.58 9.30 2.98
N MET A 436 15.96 8.16 2.64
CA MET A 436 14.92 8.13 1.60
C MET A 436 13.52 8.46 2.14
N THR A 437 13.25 8.23 3.42
CA THR A 437 11.94 8.50 4.03
C THR A 437 11.48 9.95 3.84
N PRO A 438 12.29 10.99 4.13
CA PRO A 438 11.92 12.38 3.87
C PRO A 438 11.49 12.63 2.43
N ASN A 439 12.19 12.02 1.47
CA ASN A 439 11.96 12.23 0.05
C ASN A 439 10.69 11.53 -0.47
N LEU A 440 10.23 10.47 0.21
CA LEU A 440 9.08 9.68 -0.21
C LEU A 440 7.79 10.00 0.58
N PHE A 441 7.91 10.31 1.88
CA PHE A 441 6.77 10.46 2.79
C PHE A 441 6.37 11.90 3.08
N MET A 442 7.22 12.87 2.78
CA MET A 442 6.88 14.28 2.96
C MET A 442 6.37 14.89 1.66
N PHE A 443 5.11 15.28 1.68
CA PHE A 443 4.49 16.00 0.58
C PHE A 443 3.90 17.31 1.05
N HIS A 444 4.50 18.41 0.58
CA HIS A 444 4.15 19.76 1.00
C HIS A 444 2.79 20.23 0.47
N GLY A 445 2.27 19.63 -0.59
CA GLY A 445 0.95 19.93 -1.16
C GLY A 445 -0.23 19.46 -0.29
N LEU A 446 0.01 18.93 0.91
CA LEU A 446 -1.01 18.55 1.89
C LEU A 446 -1.21 19.60 3.01
N GLY A 447 -0.49 20.72 2.98
CA GLY A 447 -0.75 21.84 3.91
C GLY A 447 -0.49 21.54 5.39
N TYR A 448 0.26 20.49 5.70
CA TYR A 448 0.57 20.10 7.08
C TYR A 448 1.32 21.21 7.82
N LYS A 449 0.70 21.73 8.89
CA LYS A 449 1.41 22.35 10.01
C LYS A 449 1.75 21.24 10.99
N THR A 450 2.97 20.77 10.96
CA THR A 450 3.39 19.69 11.85
C THR A 450 3.45 20.18 13.29
N ILE A 451 2.88 19.41 14.22
CA ILE A 451 3.01 19.67 15.67
C ILE A 451 4.33 19.02 16.09
N GLU A 452 5.31 19.85 16.50
CA GLU A 452 6.72 19.49 16.77
C GLU A 452 6.91 18.21 17.64
N GLN A 453 6.01 17.94 18.58
CA GLN A 453 6.13 16.78 19.49
C GLN A 453 5.83 15.41 18.86
N ASN A 454 5.11 15.35 17.73
CA ASN A 454 4.79 14.09 17.04
C ASN A 454 5.72 13.78 15.86
N GLU A 455 6.65 14.68 15.52
CA GLU A 455 7.52 14.53 14.35
C GLU A 455 8.45 13.34 14.47
N PHE A 456 9.05 13.15 15.65
CA PHE A 456 10.04 12.08 15.86
C PHE A 456 9.42 10.69 15.74
N VAL A 457 8.28 10.45 16.41
CA VAL A 457 7.59 9.15 16.37
C VAL A 457 7.13 8.85 14.94
N MET A 458 6.60 9.86 14.24
CA MET A 458 6.20 9.72 12.84
C MET A 458 7.39 9.45 11.91
N ALA A 459 8.53 10.11 12.13
CA ALA A 459 9.77 9.87 11.40
C ALA A 459 10.30 8.44 11.61
N ALA A 460 10.31 7.97 12.86
CA ALA A 460 10.74 6.61 13.23
C ALA A 460 9.88 5.55 12.55
N GLY A 461 8.56 5.67 12.68
CA GLY A 461 7.66 4.68 12.09
C GLY A 461 7.66 4.72 10.57
N THR A 462 7.72 5.88 9.93
CA THR A 462 7.82 5.97 8.46
C THR A 462 9.17 5.47 7.92
N ALA A 463 10.27 5.65 8.65
CA ALA A 463 11.54 4.99 8.35
C ALA A 463 11.46 3.47 8.49
N GLY A 464 10.76 2.96 9.51
CA GLY A 464 10.44 1.54 9.63
C GLY A 464 9.67 1.01 8.43
N VAL A 465 8.63 1.73 8.00
CA VAL A 465 7.84 1.40 6.80
C VAL A 465 8.72 1.38 5.54
N MET A 466 9.59 2.38 5.35
CA MET A 466 10.52 2.42 4.23
C MET A 466 11.46 1.20 4.24
N GLY A 467 11.99 0.84 5.41
CA GLY A 467 12.82 -0.36 5.57
C GLY A 467 12.08 -1.65 5.22
N PHE A 468 10.79 -1.77 5.58
CA PHE A 468 9.95 -2.91 5.19
C PHE A 468 9.76 -2.96 3.68
N MET A 469 9.52 -1.81 3.05
CA MET A 469 9.31 -1.75 1.61
C MET A 469 10.55 -2.17 0.83
N ILE A 470 11.74 -1.78 1.29
CA ILE A 470 13.01 -2.19 0.67
C ILE A 470 13.27 -3.69 0.91
N LYS A 471 13.07 -4.20 2.14
CA LYS A 471 13.40 -5.60 2.47
C LYS A 471 12.44 -6.62 1.84
N PHE A 472 11.14 -6.34 1.79
CA PHE A 472 10.11 -7.34 1.44
C PHE A 472 9.51 -7.17 0.05
N GLN A 473 10.32 -6.75 -0.92
CA GLN A 473 9.87 -6.48 -2.29
C GLN A 473 9.15 -7.68 -2.95
N ASN A 474 9.63 -8.90 -2.75
CA ASN A 474 9.01 -10.10 -3.32
C ASN A 474 7.53 -10.25 -2.92
N LEU A 475 7.19 -9.87 -1.69
CA LEU A 475 5.80 -9.90 -1.23
C LEU A 475 5.01 -8.69 -1.76
N LEU A 476 5.60 -7.49 -1.72
CA LEU A 476 4.89 -6.26 -2.09
C LEU A 476 4.20 -6.35 -3.47
N TRP A 477 4.88 -6.96 -4.45
CA TRP A 477 4.38 -7.08 -5.83
C TRP A 477 3.59 -8.38 -6.09
N THR A 478 3.35 -9.19 -5.07
CA THR A 478 2.56 -10.42 -5.17
C THR A 478 1.09 -10.11 -4.96
N ILE A 479 0.21 -10.67 -5.78
CA ILE A 479 -1.23 -10.60 -5.61
C ILE A 479 -1.66 -11.78 -4.74
N PRO A 480 -2.22 -11.55 -3.52
CA PRO A 480 -2.69 -12.62 -2.66
C PRO A 480 -3.68 -13.55 -3.36
N THR A 481 -3.53 -14.86 -3.12
CA THR A 481 -4.36 -15.91 -3.74
C THR A 481 -5.85 -15.73 -3.45
N PHE A 482 -6.22 -15.24 -2.26
CA PHE A 482 -7.62 -14.96 -1.92
C PHE A 482 -8.24 -13.90 -2.85
N LEU A 483 -7.50 -12.83 -3.20
CA LEU A 483 -7.98 -11.81 -4.15
C LEU A 483 -8.15 -12.39 -5.55
N VAL A 484 -7.17 -13.20 -6.01
CA VAL A 484 -7.25 -13.89 -7.31
C VAL A 484 -8.48 -14.80 -7.37
N ASN A 485 -8.76 -15.52 -6.27
CA ASN A 485 -9.93 -16.40 -6.16
C ASN A 485 -11.25 -15.61 -6.18
N GLN A 486 -11.32 -14.45 -5.52
CA GLN A 486 -12.47 -13.55 -5.57
C GLN A 486 -12.72 -13.04 -7.00
N VAL A 487 -11.68 -12.56 -7.70
CA VAL A 487 -11.78 -12.14 -9.11
C VAL A 487 -12.26 -13.28 -10.00
N ARG A 488 -11.72 -14.50 -9.82
CA ARG A 488 -12.17 -15.69 -10.56
C ARG A 488 -13.65 -15.99 -10.33
N LYS A 489 -14.13 -15.86 -9.08
CA LYS A 489 -15.55 -16.02 -8.74
C LYS A 489 -16.41 -14.95 -9.41
N GLN A 490 -15.99 -13.69 -9.37
CA GLN A 490 -16.68 -12.59 -10.07
C GLN A 490 -16.77 -12.85 -11.58
N ASN A 491 -15.66 -13.22 -12.23
CA ASN A 491 -15.62 -13.56 -13.66
C ASN A 491 -16.56 -14.72 -14.00
N THR A 492 -16.62 -15.74 -13.16
CA THR A 492 -17.50 -16.90 -13.35
C THR A 492 -18.98 -16.52 -13.27
N GLU A 493 -19.35 -15.69 -12.30
CA GLU A 493 -20.74 -15.21 -12.15
C GLU A 493 -21.15 -14.28 -13.30
N SER A 494 -20.29 -13.36 -13.73
CA SER A 494 -20.52 -12.52 -14.90
C SER A 494 -20.75 -13.37 -16.16
N GLN A 495 -19.93 -14.40 -16.41
CA GLN A 495 -20.09 -15.28 -17.56
C GLN A 495 -21.36 -16.14 -17.50
N LYS A 496 -21.71 -16.69 -16.33
CA LYS A 496 -22.96 -17.44 -16.14
C LYS A 496 -24.16 -16.55 -16.47
N LYS A 497 -24.13 -15.28 -16.03
CA LYS A 497 -25.22 -14.34 -16.30
C LYS A 497 -25.29 -13.97 -17.78
N GLU A 498 -24.16 -13.65 -18.43
CA GLU A 498 -24.15 -13.42 -19.88
C GLU A 498 -24.71 -14.59 -20.67
N ARG A 499 -24.39 -15.83 -20.27
CA ARG A 499 -24.94 -17.03 -20.91
C ARG A 499 -26.46 -17.11 -20.73
N LYS A 500 -26.97 -16.82 -19.53
CA LYS A 500 -28.42 -16.75 -19.25
C LYS A 500 -29.11 -15.66 -20.08
N GLU A 501 -28.52 -14.46 -20.17
CA GLU A 501 -29.07 -13.36 -20.98
C GLU A 501 -29.02 -13.67 -22.49
N LYS A 502 -27.93 -14.25 -22.99
CA LYS A 502 -27.83 -14.72 -24.38
C LYS A 502 -28.86 -15.81 -24.66
N ALA A 503 -29.09 -16.74 -23.73
CA ALA A 503 -30.13 -17.76 -23.84
C ALA A 503 -31.54 -17.15 -23.82
N MET A 504 -31.80 -16.19 -22.93
CA MET A 504 -33.07 -15.47 -22.87
C MET A 504 -33.33 -14.66 -24.14
N ARG A 505 -32.33 -13.93 -24.67
CA ARG A 505 -32.44 -13.23 -25.95
C ARG A 505 -32.68 -14.19 -27.12
N LYS A 506 -32.03 -15.36 -27.12
CA LYS A 506 -32.31 -16.42 -28.10
C LYS A 506 -33.73 -16.96 -27.96
N LEU A 507 -34.21 -17.16 -26.74
CA LEU A 507 -35.59 -17.58 -26.47
C LEU A 507 -36.60 -16.53 -26.94
N LEU A 508 -36.40 -15.25 -26.60
CA LEU A 508 -37.24 -14.15 -27.05
C LEU A 508 -37.22 -13.98 -28.57
N LYS A 509 -36.04 -14.12 -29.21
CA LYS A 509 -35.92 -14.13 -30.68
C LYS A 509 -36.61 -15.34 -31.30
N LYS A 510 -36.54 -16.51 -30.65
CA LYS A 510 -37.24 -17.73 -31.10
C LYS A 510 -38.76 -17.59 -30.94
N MET A 511 -39.23 -16.98 -29.86
CA MET A 511 -40.64 -16.62 -29.68
C MET A 511 -41.11 -15.58 -30.70
N ALA A 512 -40.23 -14.68 -31.15
CA ALA A 512 -40.53 -13.69 -32.17
C ALA A 512 -40.44 -14.22 -33.62
N TYR A 513 -39.73 -15.33 -33.87
CA TYR A 513 -39.42 -15.79 -35.24
C TYR A 513 -39.94 -17.17 -35.64
N ASP A 514 -40.52 -18.00 -34.77
CA ASP A 514 -41.16 -19.23 -35.29
C ASP A 514 -42.44 -19.68 -34.59
N ARG A 515 -43.53 -19.56 -35.36
CA ARG A 515 -44.50 -20.62 -35.59
C ARG A 515 -43.77 -21.73 -36.37
N GLU A 516 -43.52 -22.84 -35.69
CA GLU A 516 -43.09 -24.17 -36.17
C GLU A 516 -41.59 -24.58 -36.15
N LYS A 517 -41.33 -25.49 -35.20
CA LYS A 517 -40.68 -26.81 -35.33
C LYS A 517 -39.40 -27.02 -34.49
N HIS A 518 -39.46 -28.06 -33.66
CA HIS A 518 -38.38 -28.62 -32.84
C HIS A 518 -37.45 -29.51 -33.68
N GLU A 519 -36.16 -29.55 -33.35
CA GLU A 519 -35.49 -30.79 -32.89
C GLU A 519 -34.05 -30.56 -32.39
N LYS A 520 -33.75 -31.23 -31.26
CA LYS A 520 -32.52 -31.95 -30.80
C LYS A 520 -31.14 -31.28 -30.98
N GLN A 521 -30.18 -31.40 -30.06
CA GLN A 521 -29.78 -32.61 -29.33
C GLN A 521 -28.91 -32.23 -28.11
N ASP A 522 -29.17 -32.88 -26.97
CA ASP A 522 -28.26 -32.94 -25.83
C ASP A 522 -26.99 -33.71 -26.21
N LYS A 523 -25.84 -33.25 -25.71
CA LYS A 523 -24.70 -34.12 -25.44
C LYS A 523 -24.41 -34.07 -23.95
N SER A 524 -24.81 -35.16 -23.30
CA SER A 524 -24.42 -35.56 -21.97
C SER A 524 -22.92 -35.81 -21.88
N SER A 525 -22.37 -35.40 -20.73
CA SER A 525 -21.27 -36.01 -19.97
C SER A 525 -20.24 -36.83 -20.76
N SER A 526 -19.05 -36.26 -20.91
CA SER A 526 -17.82 -37.06 -21.04
C SER A 526 -17.14 -37.07 -19.70
N ASP A 527 -16.84 -38.28 -19.23
CA ASP A 527 -16.01 -38.61 -18.08
C ASP A 527 -14.75 -37.74 -17.97
N LEU A 528 -14.31 -37.54 -16.73
CA LEU A 528 -13.06 -36.91 -16.28
C LEU A 528 -11.82 -37.44 -17.02
N LYS A 529 -11.63 -37.04 -18.28
CA LYS A 529 -10.34 -37.15 -18.94
C LYS A 529 -9.53 -35.96 -18.47
N CYS A 530 -8.53 -36.22 -17.62
CA CYS A 530 -7.44 -35.30 -17.25
C CYS A 530 -6.59 -34.97 -18.49
N VAL A 531 -7.20 -34.49 -19.57
CA VAL A 531 -6.54 -34.14 -20.82
C VAL A 531 -6.98 -32.73 -21.18
N ILE A 532 -6.05 -31.79 -21.14
CA ILE A 532 -6.29 -30.41 -21.59
C ILE A 532 -5.84 -30.28 -23.04
N ARG A 533 -6.45 -29.34 -23.77
CA ARG A 533 -5.97 -28.94 -25.09
C ARG A 533 -5.32 -27.58 -24.97
N VAL A 534 -4.01 -27.53 -25.25
CA VAL A 534 -3.22 -26.30 -25.27
C VAL A 534 -3.10 -25.82 -26.71
N GLN A 535 -3.33 -24.53 -26.92
CA GLN A 535 -3.17 -23.85 -28.21
C GLN A 535 -1.92 -22.97 -28.16
N ALA A 536 -1.18 -22.88 -29.25
CA ALA A 536 -0.04 -21.98 -29.39
C ALA A 536 -0.05 -21.38 -30.79
N PRO A 537 -0.94 -20.39 -31.05
CA PRO A 537 -1.19 -19.86 -32.41
C PRO A 537 0.06 -19.33 -33.12
N HIS A 538 1.04 -18.86 -32.34
CA HIS A 538 2.28 -18.25 -32.84
C HIS A 538 3.47 -19.23 -32.90
N LEU A 539 3.27 -20.50 -32.56
CA LEU A 539 4.30 -21.54 -32.62
C LEU A 539 4.06 -22.50 -33.78
N SER A 540 5.13 -23.19 -34.21
CA SER A 540 5.07 -24.20 -35.28
C SER A 540 4.07 -25.33 -34.97
N LYS A 541 3.99 -25.72 -33.70
CA LYS A 541 2.95 -26.61 -33.18
C LYS A 541 1.80 -25.77 -32.64
N VAL A 542 0.69 -25.73 -33.39
CA VAL A 542 -0.42 -24.81 -33.12
C VAL A 542 -1.37 -25.31 -32.03
N SER A 543 -1.43 -26.63 -31.79
CA SER A 543 -2.21 -27.22 -30.69
C SER A 543 -1.69 -28.59 -30.26
N MET A 544 -1.85 -28.93 -28.98
CA MET A 544 -1.49 -30.23 -28.41
C MET A 544 -2.49 -30.64 -27.32
N ALA A 545 -2.90 -31.91 -27.32
CA ALA A 545 -3.61 -32.52 -26.19
C ALA A 545 -2.58 -33.03 -25.18
N ILE A 546 -2.74 -32.68 -23.91
CA ILE A 546 -1.78 -32.98 -22.84
C ILE A 546 -2.52 -33.65 -21.70
N GLN A 547 -2.07 -34.85 -21.33
CA GLN A 547 -2.55 -35.52 -20.14
C GLN A 547 -1.93 -34.89 -18.89
N LEU A 548 -2.79 -34.48 -17.96
CA LEU A 548 -2.41 -33.88 -16.70
C LEU A 548 -1.95 -34.97 -15.72
N THR A 549 -0.71 -34.85 -15.24
CA THR A 549 -0.18 -35.63 -14.11
C THR A 549 -0.06 -34.73 -12.88
N GLU A 550 0.10 -35.31 -11.69
CA GLU A 550 0.29 -34.54 -10.44
C GLU A 550 1.55 -33.66 -10.48
N GLU A 551 2.57 -34.08 -11.23
CA GLU A 551 3.87 -33.40 -11.29
C GLU A 551 4.00 -32.43 -12.48
N LEU A 552 3.03 -32.43 -13.41
CA LEU A 552 3.14 -31.65 -14.64
C LEU A 552 3.06 -30.15 -14.35
N LYS A 553 4.17 -29.43 -14.59
CA LYS A 553 4.26 -27.98 -14.43
C LYS A 553 3.95 -27.21 -15.72
N ALA A 554 3.68 -25.92 -15.59
CA ALA A 554 3.52 -25.01 -16.72
C ALA A 554 4.78 -25.00 -17.62
N SER A 555 5.96 -24.88 -17.02
CA SER A 555 7.25 -24.92 -17.72
C SER A 555 7.46 -26.19 -18.56
N ASP A 556 7.04 -27.36 -18.09
CA ASP A 556 7.13 -28.62 -18.84
C ASP A 556 6.33 -28.57 -20.14
N ILE A 557 5.14 -27.97 -20.10
CA ILE A 557 4.29 -27.84 -21.28
C ILE A 557 4.93 -26.88 -22.27
N VAL A 558 5.45 -25.72 -21.83
CA VAL A 558 6.18 -24.78 -22.70
C VAL A 558 7.38 -25.45 -23.35
N GLY A 559 8.16 -26.21 -22.57
CA GLY A 559 9.27 -27.02 -23.05
C GLY A 559 8.88 -28.01 -24.15
N ARG A 560 7.69 -28.64 -24.06
CA ARG A 560 7.17 -29.54 -25.12
C ARG A 560 6.81 -28.83 -26.42
N PHE A 561 6.48 -27.54 -26.38
CA PHE A 561 6.24 -26.74 -27.60
C PHE A 561 7.54 -26.15 -28.16
N LEU A 562 8.53 -25.83 -27.31
CA LEU A 562 9.80 -25.22 -27.71
C LEU A 562 10.87 -26.24 -28.16
N SER A 563 10.85 -27.47 -27.64
CA SER A 563 11.82 -28.54 -27.95
C SER A 563 11.90 -28.95 -29.43
N GLN A 564 11.02 -28.44 -30.29
CA GLN A 564 11.07 -28.62 -31.75
C GLN A 564 11.86 -27.53 -32.50
N LYS A 565 12.35 -26.47 -31.83
CA LYS A 565 13.28 -25.47 -32.41
C LYS A 565 14.58 -25.41 -31.62
N ARG A 566 15.72 -25.60 -32.31
CA ARG A 566 17.08 -25.51 -31.74
C ARG A 566 17.57 -24.09 -31.41
N TYR A 567 16.78 -23.04 -31.71
CA TYR A 567 17.20 -21.65 -31.52
C TYR A 567 15.98 -20.76 -31.25
N MET A 568 15.72 -20.42 -29.98
CA MET A 568 15.12 -19.17 -29.48
C MET A 568 15.16 -19.19 -27.94
N PRO A 569 15.61 -18.13 -27.26
CA PRO A 569 15.52 -18.04 -25.80
C PRO A 569 14.19 -17.41 -25.33
N ALA A 570 13.80 -17.79 -24.11
CA ALA A 570 12.97 -17.10 -23.11
C ALA A 570 11.43 -17.15 -23.18
N CYS A 571 10.87 -17.78 -22.14
CA CYS A 571 9.55 -17.63 -21.47
C CYS A 571 8.32 -17.25 -22.31
N LEU A 572 7.47 -18.25 -22.58
CA LEU A 572 6.12 -18.07 -23.12
C LEU A 572 5.07 -18.37 -22.04
N PRO A 573 4.31 -17.37 -21.55
CA PRO A 573 3.30 -17.61 -20.54
C PRO A 573 2.01 -18.23 -21.09
N PHE A 574 1.36 -19.03 -20.25
CA PHE A 574 -0.01 -19.52 -20.45
C PHE A 574 -1.02 -18.43 -20.14
N PHE A 575 -2.12 -18.38 -20.90
CA PHE A 575 -3.28 -17.54 -20.61
C PHE A 575 -4.54 -18.43 -20.54
N LEU A 576 -5.34 -18.21 -19.50
CA LEU A 576 -6.67 -18.78 -19.29
C LEU A 576 -7.76 -17.78 -19.76
N PRO A 577 -9.07 -18.10 -19.77
CA PRO A 577 -10.12 -17.18 -20.25
C PRO A 577 -10.41 -16.00 -19.29
N SER A 578 -9.56 -15.85 -18.27
CA SER A 578 -9.16 -14.57 -17.67
C SER A 578 -7.64 -14.52 -17.95
N GLU A 579 -7.17 -13.52 -18.70
CA GLU A 579 -5.79 -13.49 -19.21
C GLU A 579 -4.80 -13.39 -18.04
N ARG A 580 -4.45 -14.55 -17.45
CA ARG A 580 -3.49 -14.71 -16.37
C ARG A 580 -2.27 -15.47 -16.90
N CYS A 581 -1.12 -14.81 -16.88
CA CYS A 581 0.20 -15.40 -17.01
C CYS A 581 0.45 -16.37 -15.85
N LEU A 582 0.82 -17.62 -16.16
CA LEU A 582 1.14 -18.62 -15.14
C LEU A 582 2.62 -18.58 -14.77
N ASP A 583 2.90 -18.77 -13.49
CA ASP A 583 4.25 -19.02 -12.99
C ASP A 583 4.76 -20.37 -13.51
N ASP A 584 6.05 -20.45 -13.81
CA ASP A 584 6.69 -21.65 -14.39
C ASP A 584 6.57 -22.89 -13.50
N ASP A 585 6.48 -22.70 -12.17
CA ASP A 585 6.32 -23.76 -11.17
C ASP A 585 4.85 -24.18 -10.96
N THR A 586 3.88 -23.59 -11.68
CA THR A 586 2.44 -23.88 -11.51
C THR A 586 2.11 -25.32 -11.91
N TYR A 587 1.51 -26.09 -11.01
CA TYR A 587 1.03 -27.44 -11.31
C TYR A 587 -0.30 -27.40 -12.08
N MET A 588 -0.29 -27.97 -13.28
CA MET A 588 -1.38 -27.83 -14.24
C MET A 588 -2.63 -28.59 -13.81
N LYS A 589 -2.47 -29.71 -13.09
CA LYS A 589 -3.60 -30.48 -12.54
C LYS A 589 -4.36 -29.71 -11.45
N ALA A 590 -3.63 -29.08 -10.53
CA ALA A 590 -4.22 -28.25 -9.47
C ALA A 590 -4.97 -27.05 -10.09
N LEU A 591 -4.39 -26.40 -11.09
CA LEU A 591 -5.02 -25.28 -11.78
C LEU A 591 -6.26 -25.70 -12.59
N TYR A 592 -6.22 -26.87 -13.25
CA TYR A 592 -7.38 -27.43 -13.96
C TYR A 592 -8.54 -27.74 -13.00
N GLN A 593 -8.27 -28.24 -11.80
CA GLN A 593 -9.31 -28.47 -10.79
C GLN A 593 -9.98 -27.16 -10.34
N LEU A 594 -9.22 -26.06 -10.28
CA LEU A 594 -9.75 -24.73 -9.94
C LEU A 594 -10.58 -24.10 -11.06
N ASN A 595 -10.26 -24.40 -12.33
CA ASN A 595 -11.03 -23.92 -13.47
C ASN A 595 -11.07 -24.97 -14.61
N PRO A 596 -12.00 -25.94 -14.58
CA PRO A 596 -12.06 -27.00 -15.58
C PRO A 596 -12.45 -26.51 -16.98
N ASN A 597 -13.10 -25.34 -17.06
CA ASN A 597 -13.59 -24.75 -18.31
C ASN A 597 -12.56 -23.79 -18.94
N ALA A 598 -11.34 -23.76 -18.42
CA ALA A 598 -10.33 -22.83 -18.88
C ALA A 598 -9.81 -23.22 -20.27
N GLU A 599 -9.69 -22.25 -21.16
CA GLU A 599 -8.96 -22.36 -22.43
C GLU A 599 -7.48 -22.14 -22.19
N TRP A 600 -6.61 -23.00 -22.71
CA TRP A 600 -5.18 -22.96 -22.44
C TRP A 600 -4.43 -22.47 -23.67
N VAL A 601 -3.89 -21.25 -23.63
CA VAL A 601 -3.21 -20.64 -24.79
C VAL A 601 -1.80 -20.18 -24.41
N ILE A 602 -0.80 -20.53 -25.23
CA ILE A 602 0.57 -20.02 -25.17
C ILE A 602 0.67 -18.82 -26.11
N LYS A 603 1.00 -17.64 -25.57
CA LYS A 603 1.21 -16.41 -26.34
C LYS A 603 2.60 -15.84 -26.07
N SER A 604 3.12 -15.06 -27.02
CA SER A 604 4.29 -14.21 -26.77
C SER A 604 3.92 -13.13 -25.76
N LYS A 605 4.77 -12.88 -24.76
CA LYS A 605 4.67 -11.65 -23.98
C LYS A 605 5.02 -10.52 -24.94
N ASN A 606 4.12 -9.55 -25.13
CA ASN A 606 4.53 -8.30 -25.76
C ASN A 606 5.45 -7.62 -24.73
N CYS A 607 6.74 -7.54 -25.06
CA CYS A 607 7.74 -6.85 -24.25
C CYS A 607 7.43 -5.36 -24.17
#